data_AF-A0A314W8J9-F1
#
_entry.id   AF-A0A314W8J9-F1
#
_cell.length_a   1.000
_cell.length_b   1.000
_cell.length_c   1.000
_cell.angle_alpha   90.00
_cell.angle_beta   90.00
_cell.angle_gamma   90.00
#
_symmetry.space_group_name_H-M   'P 1'
#
loop_
_entity.id
_entity.type
_entity.pdbx_description
1 polymer ?
#
loop_
_entity_poly.entity_id
_entity_poly.type
_entity_poly.pdbx_seq_one_letter_code
_entity_poly.pdbx_strand_id
1 'polypeptide(L)'
;MFEGLKTAGSISMSAVFTLTPLLTGLSAHFLGYQRLRRKVFFAILLGAIGSLWIIFEGSSQNLLSLNIGKGELIFFAGCFCHALYAVFIPVLNRGESSIIQTFGVLIFSSIIVCLFGVKPMIETNWLNLSSLVILTIFYLAIFATAITFFLIQFSARRISGTKVMSYTYAIPFWVALSGGFLLGSWPTTETMLGGILIATALIFLMRDDLGNS
;
A
#
# COMPACT_ATOMS: atom_id res chain seq x y z
N MET A 1 6.45 2.75 -7.34
CA MET A 1 6.61 2.17 -5.99
C MET A 1 8.01 1.61 -5.77
N PHE A 2 8.48 0.59 -6.51
CA PHE A 2 9.83 0.03 -6.31
C PHE A 2 10.97 1.06 -6.36
N GLU A 3 10.93 2.02 -7.27
CA GLU A 3 11.91 3.12 -7.31
C GLU A 3 11.93 3.97 -6.03
N GLY A 4 10.78 4.14 -5.37
CA GLY A 4 10.69 4.91 -4.13
C GLY A 4 11.41 4.25 -2.95
N LEU A 5 11.44 2.90 -2.93
CA LEU A 5 12.13 2.12 -1.90
C LEU A 5 13.66 2.28 -1.95
N LYS A 6 14.23 2.79 -3.04
CA LYS A 6 15.68 3.02 -3.14
C LYS A 6 16.16 4.21 -2.29
N THR A 7 15.27 5.13 -1.94
CA THR A 7 15.65 6.41 -1.32
C THR A 7 14.85 6.75 -0.06
N ALA A 8 14.00 5.85 0.42
CA ALA A 8 13.14 6.09 1.57
C ALA A 8 12.97 4.82 2.42
N GLY A 9 12.82 5.02 3.73
CA GLY A 9 12.72 3.92 4.70
C GLY A 9 11.41 3.13 4.60
N SER A 10 11.47 1.85 4.95
CA SER A 10 10.32 0.94 4.94
C SER A 10 9.15 1.43 5.82
N ILE A 11 9.44 2.00 7.00
CA ILE A 11 8.42 2.57 7.90
C ILE A 11 7.70 3.74 7.23
N SER A 12 8.43 4.71 6.67
CA SER A 12 7.87 5.84 5.91
C SER A 12 6.99 5.34 4.74
N MET A 13 7.51 4.40 3.94
CA MET A 13 6.78 3.81 2.80
C MET A 13 5.50 3.11 3.21
N SER A 14 5.54 2.36 4.33
CA SER A 14 4.36 1.71 4.89
C SER A 14 3.29 2.73 5.33
N ALA A 15 3.72 3.86 5.91
CA ALA A 15 2.83 4.96 6.25
C ALA A 15 2.20 5.55 4.98
N VAL A 16 2.99 5.89 3.96
CA VAL A 16 2.46 6.37 2.66
C VAL A 16 1.41 5.41 2.09
N PHE A 17 1.61 4.10 2.22
CA PHE A 17 0.62 3.12 1.77
C PHE A 17 -0.71 3.16 2.55
N THR A 18 -0.71 3.56 3.83
CA THR A 18 -1.95 3.75 4.61
C THR A 18 -2.79 4.93 4.17
N LEU A 19 -2.29 5.79 3.27
CA LEU A 19 -3.10 6.81 2.62
C LEU A 19 -3.98 6.22 1.51
N THR A 20 -3.71 5.00 1.04
CA THR A 20 -4.45 4.37 -0.06
C THR A 20 -5.97 4.33 0.19
N PRO A 21 -6.50 3.93 1.36
CA PRO A 21 -7.94 3.96 1.61
C PRO A 21 -8.56 5.36 1.53
N LEU A 22 -7.83 6.41 1.95
CA LEU A 22 -8.26 7.80 1.78
C LEU A 22 -8.33 8.16 0.29
N LEU A 23 -7.26 7.87 -0.46
CA LEU A 23 -7.19 8.15 -1.89
C LEU A 23 -8.30 7.41 -2.66
N THR A 24 -8.53 6.14 -2.34
CA THR A 24 -9.59 5.32 -2.95
C THR A 24 -10.97 5.88 -2.61
N GLY A 25 -11.24 6.16 -1.33
CA GLY A 25 -12.53 6.68 -0.88
C GLY A 25 -12.86 8.05 -1.45
N LEU A 26 -11.89 8.96 -1.49
CA LEU A 26 -12.06 10.28 -2.12
C LEU A 26 -12.26 10.15 -3.63
N SER A 27 -11.45 9.34 -4.32
CA SER A 27 -11.58 9.14 -5.76
C SER A 27 -12.95 8.56 -6.12
N ALA A 28 -13.42 7.54 -5.40
CA ALA A 28 -14.75 6.96 -5.61
C ALA A 28 -15.87 7.96 -5.32
N HIS A 29 -15.69 8.86 -4.35
CA HIS A 29 -16.65 9.91 -4.03
C HIS A 29 -16.72 10.98 -5.12
N PHE A 30 -15.57 11.52 -5.54
CA PHE A 30 -15.50 12.56 -6.58
C PHE A 30 -15.95 12.07 -7.96
N LEU A 31 -15.69 10.80 -8.28
CA LEU A 31 -16.16 10.18 -9.52
C LEU A 31 -17.65 9.76 -9.46
N GLY A 32 -18.32 9.93 -8.31
CA GLY A 32 -19.75 9.64 -8.16
C GLY A 32 -20.10 8.16 -7.99
N TYR A 33 -19.11 7.27 -7.82
CA TYR A 33 -19.33 5.82 -7.72
C TYR A 33 -19.76 5.37 -6.31
N GLN A 34 -19.32 6.05 -5.26
CA GLN A 34 -19.67 5.68 -3.89
C GLN A 34 -19.76 6.87 -2.95
N ARG A 35 -20.75 6.87 -2.04
CA ARG A 35 -20.82 7.85 -0.94
C ARG A 35 -20.02 7.35 0.26
N LEU A 36 -19.11 8.18 0.75
CA LEU A 36 -18.34 7.88 1.94
C LEU A 36 -19.15 8.22 3.20
N ARG A 37 -19.46 7.22 4.02
CA ARG A 37 -20.17 7.44 5.30
C ARG A 37 -19.29 8.30 6.21
N ARG A 38 -19.89 9.27 6.89
CA ARG A 38 -19.17 10.21 7.77
C ARG A 38 -18.28 9.50 8.80
N LYS A 39 -18.77 8.43 9.45
CA LYS A 39 -18.00 7.64 10.41
C LYS A 39 -16.72 7.04 9.82
N VAL A 40 -16.87 6.37 8.67
CA VAL A 40 -15.75 5.78 7.92
C VAL A 40 -14.77 6.88 7.47
N PHE A 41 -15.27 8.01 6.99
CA PHE A 41 -14.42 9.15 6.60
C PHE A 41 -13.58 9.67 7.76
N PHE A 42 -14.15 9.85 8.96
CA PHE A 42 -13.39 10.29 10.13
C PHE A 42 -12.31 9.29 10.54
N ALA A 43 -12.60 7.99 10.50
CA ALA A 43 -11.61 6.96 10.81
C ALA A 43 -10.47 6.95 9.78
N ILE A 44 -10.79 7.08 8.49
CA ILE A 44 -9.80 7.19 7.42
C ILE A 44 -8.93 8.45 7.60
N LEU A 45 -9.54 9.58 7.94
CA LEU A 45 -8.83 10.85 8.17
C LEU A 45 -7.88 10.75 9.37
N LEU A 46 -8.30 10.08 10.44
CA LEU A 46 -7.45 9.84 11.61
C LEU A 46 -6.20 9.05 11.23
N GLY A 47 -6.37 7.98 10.44
CA GLY A 47 -5.25 7.20 9.94
C GLY A 47 -4.34 7.98 8.99
N ALA A 48 -4.91 8.86 8.16
CA ALA A 48 -4.15 9.75 7.30
C ALA A 48 -3.31 10.77 8.07
N ILE A 49 -3.84 11.34 9.16
CA ILE A 49 -3.07 12.22 10.06
C ILE A 49 -1.89 11.45 10.68
N GLY A 50 -2.15 10.23 11.18
CA GLY A 50 -1.10 9.37 11.70
C GLY A 50 -0.02 9.02 10.67
N SER A 51 -0.43 8.76 9.43
CA SER A 51 0.48 8.53 8.31
C SER A 51 1.35 9.75 8.02
N LEU A 52 0.77 10.94 7.94
CA LEU A 52 1.51 12.17 7.69
C LEU A 52 2.55 12.40 8.78
N TRP A 53 2.18 12.19 10.05
CA TRP A 53 3.11 12.29 11.17
C TRP A 53 4.32 11.36 11.01
N ILE A 54 4.11 10.09 10.61
CA ILE A 54 5.22 9.15 10.35
C ILE A 54 6.08 9.58 9.16
N ILE A 55 5.46 10.04 8.07
CA ILE A 55 6.17 10.49 6.85
C ILE A 55 7.11 11.66 7.17
N PHE A 56 6.69 12.57 8.05
CA PHE A 56 7.51 13.71 8.50
C PHE A 56 8.37 13.38 9.72
N GLU A 57 8.60 12.09 10.00
CA GLU A 57 9.47 11.58 11.06
C GLU A 57 9.09 12.06 12.47
N GLY A 58 7.81 12.40 12.68
CA GLY A 58 7.33 12.96 13.94
C GLY A 58 7.84 14.37 14.25
N SER A 59 8.33 15.10 13.25
CA SER A 59 8.81 16.47 13.39
C SER A 59 7.83 17.48 12.82
N SER A 60 7.29 18.34 13.69
CA SER A 60 6.47 19.48 13.26
C SER A 60 7.23 20.43 12.33
N GLN A 61 8.56 20.52 12.46
CA GLN A 61 9.38 21.34 11.58
C GLN A 61 9.47 20.75 10.17
N ASN A 62 9.61 19.42 10.04
CA ASN A 62 9.58 18.75 8.74
C ASN A 62 8.20 18.88 8.09
N LEU A 63 7.12 18.80 8.89
CA LEU A 63 5.76 19.00 8.43
C LEU A 63 5.52 20.43 7.90
N LEU A 64 5.97 21.45 8.63
CA LEU A 64 5.81 22.86 8.24
C LEU A 64 6.67 23.24 7.02
N SER A 65 7.86 22.65 6.90
CA SER A 65 8.73 22.86 5.74
C SER A 65 8.37 21.97 4.54
N LEU A 66 7.37 21.08 4.68
CA LEU A 66 7.00 20.06 3.69
C LEU A 66 8.21 19.31 3.16
N ASN A 67 9.14 18.97 4.05
CA ASN A 67 10.35 18.23 3.72
C ASN A 67 10.01 16.76 3.46
N ILE A 68 9.55 16.47 2.24
CA ILE A 68 9.20 15.12 1.78
C ILE A 68 10.31 14.62 0.86
N GLY A 69 10.83 13.43 1.16
CA GLY A 69 11.83 12.80 0.32
C GLY A 69 11.31 12.42 -1.06
N LYS A 70 12.22 12.31 -2.03
CA LYS A 70 11.89 11.91 -3.41
C LYS A 70 11.25 10.52 -3.45
N GLY A 71 11.67 9.62 -2.55
CA GLY A 71 11.14 8.26 -2.49
C GLY A 71 9.67 8.26 -2.10
N GLU A 72 9.33 9.01 -1.07
CA GLU A 72 7.97 9.24 -0.56
C GLU A 72 7.05 9.77 -1.66
N LEU A 73 7.49 10.78 -2.41
CA LEU A 73 6.70 11.35 -3.50
C LEU A 73 6.43 10.33 -4.62
N ILE A 74 7.45 9.58 -5.05
CA ILE A 74 7.31 8.55 -6.09
C ILE A 74 6.40 7.41 -5.60
N PHE A 75 6.52 7.03 -4.33
CA PHE A 75 5.69 5.98 -3.76
C PHE A 75 4.23 6.43 -3.59
N PHE A 76 4.00 7.67 -3.15
CA PHE A 76 2.67 8.28 -3.05
C PHE A 76 1.96 8.34 -4.40
N ALA A 77 2.66 8.75 -5.46
CA ALA A 77 2.12 8.71 -6.82
C ALA A 77 1.70 7.28 -7.22
N GLY A 78 2.49 6.28 -6.84
CA GLY A 78 2.13 4.88 -6.98
C GLY A 78 0.87 4.49 -6.20
N CYS A 79 0.74 4.93 -4.94
CA CYS A 79 -0.44 4.68 -4.11
C CYS A 79 -1.70 5.32 -4.73
N PHE A 80 -1.56 6.51 -5.29
CA PHE A 80 -2.64 7.20 -5.98
C PHE A 80 -3.09 6.44 -7.24
N CYS A 81 -2.15 6.01 -8.09
CA CYS A 81 -2.47 5.15 -9.24
C CYS A 81 -3.13 3.84 -8.82
N HIS A 82 -2.63 3.21 -7.74
CA HIS A 82 -3.21 1.99 -7.18
C HIS A 82 -4.64 2.21 -6.64
N ALA A 83 -4.88 3.33 -5.96
CA ALA A 83 -6.20 3.71 -5.49
C ALA A 83 -7.18 3.91 -6.64
N LEU A 84 -6.77 4.60 -7.70
CA LEU A 84 -7.58 4.76 -8.92
C LEU A 84 -7.86 3.41 -9.58
N TYR A 85 -6.87 2.53 -9.67
CA TYR A 85 -7.06 1.17 -10.18
C TYR A 85 -8.13 0.40 -9.37
N ALA A 86 -8.09 0.48 -8.03
CA ALA A 86 -9.09 -0.16 -7.17
C ALA A 86 -10.51 0.38 -7.39
N VAL A 87 -10.66 1.67 -7.76
CA VAL A 87 -11.96 2.25 -8.11
C VAL A 87 -12.40 1.83 -9.51
N PHE A 88 -11.52 1.85 -10.50
CA PHE A 88 -11.88 1.59 -11.89
C PHE A 88 -12.14 0.12 -12.20
N ILE A 89 -11.51 -0.82 -11.51
CA ILE A 89 -11.73 -2.26 -11.75
C ILE A 89 -13.22 -2.65 -11.66
N PRO A 90 -13.93 -2.41 -10.55
CA PRO A 90 -15.35 -2.77 -10.47
C PRO A 90 -16.23 -1.90 -11.39
N VAL A 91 -15.85 -0.66 -11.66
CA VAL A 91 -16.60 0.28 -12.50
C VAL A 91 -16.57 -0.11 -13.98
N LEU A 92 -15.41 -0.55 -14.46
CA LEU A 92 -15.19 -0.92 -15.86
C LEU A 92 -15.53 -2.39 -16.13
N ASN A 93 -15.77 -3.19 -15.09
CA ASN A 93 -16.18 -4.58 -15.21
C ASN A 93 -17.60 -4.69 -15.78
N ARG A 94 -17.73 -5.23 -16.98
CA ARG A 94 -18.99 -5.45 -17.71
C ARG A 94 -19.53 -6.87 -17.53
N GLY A 95 -19.04 -7.60 -16.54
CA GLY A 95 -19.35 -9.01 -16.31
C GLY A 95 -18.19 -9.95 -16.67
N GLU A 96 -16.99 -9.43 -16.93
CA GLU A 96 -15.82 -10.27 -17.15
C GLU A 96 -15.48 -11.05 -15.86
N SER A 97 -15.03 -12.29 -16.05
CA SER A 97 -14.56 -13.09 -14.92
C SER A 97 -13.26 -12.50 -14.33
N SER A 98 -13.03 -12.71 -13.04
CA SER A 98 -11.79 -12.27 -12.38
C SER A 98 -10.53 -12.85 -13.03
N ILE A 99 -10.65 -14.01 -13.69
CA ILE A 99 -9.54 -14.68 -14.39
C ILE A 99 -9.15 -13.86 -15.63
N ILE A 100 -10.13 -13.43 -16.44
CA ILE A 100 -9.88 -12.64 -17.66
C ILE A 100 -9.26 -11.29 -17.29
N GLN A 101 -9.76 -10.64 -16.24
CA GLN A 101 -9.20 -9.39 -15.75
C GLN A 101 -7.75 -9.56 -15.27
N THR A 102 -7.49 -10.58 -14.46
CA THR A 102 -6.14 -10.87 -13.95
C THR A 102 -5.19 -11.15 -15.11
N PHE A 103 -5.62 -11.94 -16.09
CA PHE A 103 -4.84 -12.25 -17.29
C PHE A 103 -4.48 -10.98 -18.08
N GLY A 104 -5.46 -10.10 -18.34
CA GLY A 104 -5.23 -8.82 -19.00
C GLY A 104 -4.23 -7.95 -18.23
N VAL A 105 -4.42 -7.79 -16.92
CA VAL A 105 -3.50 -7.04 -16.05
C VAL A 105 -2.08 -7.62 -16.10
N LEU A 106 -1.93 -8.94 -16.07
CA LEU A 106 -0.62 -9.60 -16.14
C LEU A 106 0.08 -9.35 -17.49
N ILE A 107 -0.65 -9.44 -18.61
CA ILE A 107 -0.07 -9.17 -19.94
C ILE A 107 0.36 -7.71 -20.06
N PHE A 108 -0.56 -6.76 -19.79
CA PHE A 108 -0.26 -5.34 -19.95
C PHE A 108 0.82 -4.88 -18.96
N SER A 109 0.80 -5.34 -17.71
CA SER A 109 1.86 -5.04 -16.75
C SER A 109 3.20 -5.63 -17.18
N SER A 110 3.24 -6.86 -17.70
CA SER A 110 4.47 -7.46 -18.23
C SER A 110 5.04 -6.64 -19.39
N ILE A 111 4.19 -6.23 -20.35
CA ILE A 111 4.62 -5.38 -21.48
C ILE A 111 5.19 -4.06 -20.97
N ILE A 112 4.47 -3.35 -20.09
CA ILE A 112 4.91 -2.06 -19.55
C ILE A 112 6.22 -2.21 -18.78
N VAL A 113 6.32 -3.20 -17.89
CA VAL A 113 7.54 -3.44 -17.10
C VAL A 113 8.71 -3.80 -18.02
N CYS A 114 8.51 -4.62 -19.05
CA CYS A 114 9.56 -4.91 -20.02
C CYS A 114 9.99 -3.67 -20.81
N LEU A 115 9.05 -2.82 -21.24
CA LEU A 115 9.37 -1.59 -21.99
C LEU A 115 10.23 -0.62 -21.16
N PHE A 116 9.88 -0.39 -19.90
CA PHE A 116 10.64 0.51 -19.03
C PHE A 116 11.87 -0.15 -18.39
N GLY A 117 11.89 -1.49 -18.29
CA GLY A 117 12.96 -2.27 -17.67
C GLY A 117 13.99 -2.84 -18.65
N VAL A 118 13.80 -2.68 -19.97
CA VAL A 118 14.63 -3.35 -20.99
C VAL A 118 16.12 -3.07 -20.83
N LYS A 119 16.49 -1.81 -20.57
CA LYS A 119 17.89 -1.39 -20.43
C LYS A 119 18.58 -2.09 -19.24
N PRO A 120 18.11 -1.94 -17.99
CA PRO A 120 18.73 -2.64 -16.86
C PRO A 120 18.63 -4.17 -17.00
N MET A 121 17.61 -4.70 -17.67
CA MET A 121 17.45 -6.14 -17.91
C MET A 121 18.55 -6.69 -18.85
N ILE A 122 18.93 -5.94 -19.88
CA ILE A 122 20.02 -6.32 -20.81
C ILE A 122 21.40 -6.10 -20.17
N GLU A 123 21.58 -5.02 -19.41
CA GLU A 123 22.84 -4.70 -18.74
C GLU A 123 23.16 -5.64 -17.57
N THR A 124 22.16 -6.34 -17.04
CA THR A 124 22.33 -7.28 -15.93
C THR A 124 23.02 -8.57 -16.39
N ASN A 125 24.13 -8.93 -15.74
CA ASN A 125 24.76 -10.23 -15.93
C ASN A 125 24.02 -11.31 -15.10
N TRP A 126 22.99 -11.89 -15.71
CA TRP A 126 22.13 -12.91 -15.09
C TRP A 126 22.88 -14.15 -14.59
N LEU A 127 23.97 -14.54 -15.26
CA LEU A 127 24.77 -15.72 -14.91
C LEU A 127 25.64 -15.50 -13.67
N ASN A 128 25.89 -14.25 -13.30
CA ASN A 128 26.77 -13.90 -12.17
C ASN A 128 26.01 -13.26 -11.00
N LEU A 129 24.69 -13.49 -10.91
CA LEU A 129 23.90 -13.03 -9.79
C LEU A 129 24.24 -13.83 -8.54
N SER A 130 24.44 -13.14 -7.42
CA SER A 130 24.58 -13.78 -6.10
C SER A 130 23.35 -14.64 -5.78
N SER A 131 23.56 -15.77 -5.12
CA SER A 131 22.48 -16.64 -4.63
C SER A 131 21.45 -15.89 -3.78
N LEU A 132 21.87 -14.84 -3.06
CA LEU A 132 20.97 -14.00 -2.28
C LEU A 132 19.96 -13.25 -3.18
N VAL A 133 20.42 -12.71 -4.31
CA VAL A 133 19.55 -12.00 -5.27
C VAL A 133 18.53 -12.95 -5.89
N ILE A 134 18.99 -14.14 -6.32
CA ILE A 134 18.11 -15.16 -6.88
C ILE A 134 17.05 -15.59 -5.85
N LEU A 135 17.47 -15.87 -4.62
CA LEU A 135 16.56 -16.21 -3.52
C LEU A 135 15.55 -15.09 -3.25
N THR A 136 15.99 -13.83 -3.32
CA THR A 136 15.14 -12.65 -3.11
C THR A 136 14.08 -12.53 -4.22
N ILE A 137 14.45 -12.79 -5.47
CA ILE A 137 13.51 -12.81 -6.61
C ILE A 137 12.45 -13.91 -6.41
N PHE A 138 12.87 -15.14 -6.07
CA PHE A 138 11.93 -16.23 -5.80
C PHE A 138 11.01 -15.94 -4.63
N TYR A 139 11.56 -15.38 -3.54
CA TYR A 139 10.79 -14.97 -2.38
C TYR A 139 9.73 -13.91 -2.75
N LEU A 140 10.11 -12.88 -3.51
CA LEU A 140 9.18 -11.84 -3.97
C LEU A 140 8.09 -12.41 -4.87
N ALA A 141 8.44 -13.28 -5.82
CA ALA A 141 7.50 -13.83 -6.78
C ALA A 141 6.47 -14.77 -6.12
N ILE A 142 6.95 -15.71 -5.30
CA ILE A 142 6.09 -16.76 -4.73
C ILE A 142 5.36 -16.25 -3.50
N PHE A 143 6.10 -15.79 -2.49
CA PHE A 143 5.53 -15.45 -1.19
C PHE A 143 4.93 -14.05 -1.19
N ALA A 144 5.71 -13.04 -1.59
CA ALA A 144 5.26 -11.66 -1.51
C ALA A 144 4.21 -11.28 -2.56
N THR A 145 4.13 -12.02 -3.68
CA THR A 145 3.22 -11.73 -4.80
C THR A 145 2.15 -12.80 -4.98
N ALA A 146 2.51 -14.04 -5.36
CA ALA A 146 1.50 -15.04 -5.72
C ALA A 146 0.62 -15.48 -4.54
N ILE A 147 1.25 -15.81 -3.40
CA ILE A 147 0.53 -16.25 -2.19
C ILE A 147 -0.30 -15.11 -1.60
N THR A 148 0.26 -13.91 -1.43
CA THR A 148 -0.47 -12.75 -0.90
C THR A 148 -1.64 -12.37 -1.81
N PHE A 149 -1.45 -12.34 -3.13
CA PHE A 149 -2.52 -12.08 -4.08
C PHE A 149 -3.63 -13.12 -3.95
N PHE A 150 -3.29 -14.41 -3.92
CA PHE A 150 -4.27 -15.47 -3.72
C PHE A 150 -5.06 -15.31 -2.41
N LEU A 151 -4.37 -15.03 -1.29
CA LEU A 151 -5.01 -14.81 0.02
C LEU A 151 -5.93 -13.59 0.02
N ILE A 152 -5.54 -12.50 -0.65
CA ILE A 152 -6.38 -11.30 -0.80
C ILE A 152 -7.61 -11.63 -1.64
N GLN A 153 -7.43 -12.31 -2.79
CA GLN A 153 -8.54 -12.72 -3.65
C GLN A 153 -9.52 -13.65 -2.92
N PHE A 154 -9.00 -14.61 -2.18
CA PHE A 154 -9.78 -15.51 -1.34
C PHE A 154 -10.55 -14.78 -0.26
N SER A 155 -9.90 -13.84 0.44
CA SER A 155 -10.52 -13.06 1.52
C SER A 155 -11.58 -12.09 0.99
N ALA A 156 -11.32 -11.41 -0.13
CA ALA A 156 -12.24 -10.48 -0.75
C ALA A 156 -13.58 -11.13 -1.18
N ARG A 157 -13.61 -12.46 -1.35
CA ARG A 157 -14.85 -13.22 -1.61
C ARG A 157 -15.64 -13.57 -0.35
N ARG A 158 -15.06 -13.42 0.84
CA ARG A 158 -15.63 -13.85 2.13
C ARG A 158 -15.86 -12.74 3.14
N ILE A 159 -15.18 -11.62 2.98
CA ILE A 159 -15.34 -10.42 3.82
C ILE A 159 -15.59 -9.20 2.94
N SER A 160 -16.30 -8.20 3.49
CA SER A 160 -16.61 -6.97 2.78
C SER A 160 -15.34 -6.23 2.33
N GLY A 161 -15.41 -5.50 1.23
CA GLY A 161 -14.30 -4.68 0.73
C GLY A 161 -13.81 -3.66 1.78
N THR A 162 -14.71 -3.14 2.62
CA THR A 162 -14.37 -2.27 3.76
C THR A 162 -13.45 -2.96 4.77
N LYS A 163 -13.74 -4.22 5.15
CA LYS A 163 -12.85 -5.01 6.02
C LYS A 163 -11.50 -5.26 5.38
N VAL A 164 -11.47 -5.63 4.10
CA VAL A 164 -10.20 -5.84 3.38
C VAL A 164 -9.36 -4.55 3.38
N MET A 165 -9.99 -3.41 3.11
CA MET A 165 -9.29 -2.11 3.12
C MET A 165 -8.80 -1.72 4.51
N SER A 166 -9.56 -2.00 5.57
CA SER A 166 -9.14 -1.63 6.93
C SER A 166 -7.85 -2.34 7.35
N TYR A 167 -7.61 -3.58 6.92
CA TYR A 167 -6.35 -4.29 7.17
C TYR A 167 -5.11 -3.58 6.59
N THR A 168 -5.27 -2.68 5.61
CA THR A 168 -4.18 -1.82 5.11
C THR A 168 -3.56 -0.99 6.24
N TYR A 169 -4.37 -0.55 7.22
CA TYR A 169 -3.88 0.21 8.38
C TYR A 169 -3.03 -0.64 9.34
N ALA A 170 -3.05 -1.98 9.23
CA ALA A 170 -2.16 -2.85 9.99
C ALA A 170 -0.76 -2.97 9.36
N ILE A 171 -0.55 -2.51 8.12
CA ILE A 171 0.72 -2.67 7.40
C ILE A 171 1.90 -2.00 8.13
N PRO A 172 1.82 -0.73 8.59
CA PRO A 172 2.93 -0.10 9.30
C PRO A 172 3.31 -0.82 10.59
N PHE A 173 2.34 -1.44 11.27
CA PHE A 173 2.61 -2.23 12.46
C PHE A 173 3.49 -3.45 12.13
N TRP A 174 3.13 -4.21 11.09
CA TRP A 174 3.92 -5.36 10.66
C TRP A 174 5.30 -4.97 10.11
N VAL A 175 5.38 -3.84 9.39
CA VAL A 175 6.66 -3.32 8.89
C VAL A 175 7.56 -2.85 10.03
N ALA A 176 7.02 -2.15 11.03
CA ALA A 176 7.76 -1.76 12.22
C ALA A 176 8.26 -2.98 13.01
N LEU A 177 7.39 -3.98 13.22
CA LEU A 177 7.73 -5.19 13.96
C LEU A 177 8.82 -6.01 13.26
N SER A 178 8.65 -6.25 11.96
CA SER A 178 9.62 -7.00 11.16
C SER A 178 10.95 -6.25 11.01
N GLY A 179 10.93 -4.92 10.78
CA GLY A 179 12.12 -4.09 10.75
C GLY A 179 12.87 -4.09 12.09
N GLY A 180 12.14 -3.96 13.20
CA GLY A 180 12.71 -4.03 14.55
C GLY A 180 13.40 -5.35 14.85
N PHE A 181 12.76 -6.49 14.56
CA PHE A 181 13.32 -7.81 14.84
C PHE A 181 14.40 -8.28 13.86
N LEU A 182 14.24 -8.00 12.56
CA LEU A 182 15.14 -8.51 11.52
C LEU A 182 16.32 -7.57 11.26
N LEU A 183 16.12 -6.26 11.40
CA LEU A 183 17.09 -5.23 11.01
C LEU A 183 17.54 -4.35 12.19
N GLY A 184 16.94 -4.50 13.37
CA GLY A 184 17.17 -3.61 14.52
C GLY A 184 16.60 -2.20 14.32
N SER A 185 15.82 -1.96 13.26
CA SER A 185 15.33 -0.64 12.86
C SER A 185 13.96 -0.35 13.49
N TRP A 186 13.95 -0.14 14.81
CA TRP A 186 12.72 0.22 15.53
C TRP A 186 12.25 1.64 15.18
N PRO A 187 10.93 1.90 15.15
CA PRO A 187 10.40 3.25 15.03
C PRO A 187 10.92 4.14 16.16
N THR A 188 11.16 5.41 15.86
CA THR A 188 11.55 6.39 16.88
C THR A 188 10.36 6.74 17.77
N THR A 189 10.62 7.18 19.00
CA THR A 189 9.58 7.56 19.97
C THR A 189 8.62 8.62 19.40
N GLU A 190 9.12 9.53 18.58
CA GLU A 190 8.35 10.59 17.93
C GLU A 190 7.36 10.01 16.92
N THR A 191 7.80 9.04 16.11
CA THR A 191 6.95 8.40 15.09
C THR A 191 5.87 7.49 15.69
N MET A 192 6.04 7.02 16.94
CA MET A 192 5.07 6.14 17.61
C MET A 192 3.68 6.78 17.74
N LEU A 193 3.60 8.10 17.92
CA LEU A 193 2.31 8.81 17.99
C LEU A 193 1.49 8.61 16.71
N GLY A 194 2.15 8.65 15.55
CA GLY A 194 1.50 8.40 14.26
C GLY A 194 1.03 6.95 14.14
N GLY A 195 1.82 6.00 14.65
CA GLY A 195 1.44 4.59 14.75
C GLY A 195 0.21 4.35 15.62
N ILE A 196 0.11 5.04 16.76
CA ILE A 196 -1.06 4.98 17.66
C ILE A 196 -2.32 5.52 16.96
N LEU A 197 -2.21 6.62 16.22
CA LEU A 197 -3.33 7.17 15.44
C LEU A 197 -3.81 6.20 14.36
N ILE A 198 -2.88 5.57 13.63
CA ILE A 198 -3.18 4.53 12.63
C ILE A 198 -3.85 3.31 13.29
N ALA A 199 -3.34 2.85 14.43
CA ALA A 199 -3.94 1.74 15.16
C ALA A 199 -5.36 2.06 15.66
N THR A 200 -5.57 3.30 16.13
CA THR A 200 -6.88 3.79 16.56
C THR A 200 -7.86 3.84 15.38
N ALA A 201 -7.42 4.31 14.22
CA ALA A 201 -8.20 4.30 12.98
C ALA A 201 -8.60 2.88 12.57
N LEU A 202 -7.67 1.92 12.63
CA LEU A 202 -7.95 0.50 12.38
C LEU A 202 -9.04 -0.03 13.31
N ILE A 203 -8.94 0.20 14.62
CA ILE A 203 -9.92 -0.27 15.61
C ILE A 203 -11.31 0.32 15.31
N PHE A 204 -11.39 1.61 14.97
CA PHE A 204 -12.67 2.23 14.62
C PHE A 204 -13.27 1.63 13.34
N LEU A 205 -12.46 1.42 12.29
CA LEU A 205 -12.92 0.81 11.04
C LEU A 205 -13.40 -0.62 11.26
N MET A 206 -12.72 -1.40 12.10
CA MET A 206 -13.13 -2.76 12.43
C MET A 206 -14.43 -2.81 13.22
N ARG A 207 -14.68 -1.84 14.11
CA ARG A 207 -15.92 -1.79 14.92
C ARG A 207 -17.15 -1.37 14.12
N ASP A 208 -17.04 -0.42 13.19
CA ASP A 208 -18.19 0.04 12.39
C ASP A 208 -18.73 -1.06 11.45
N ASP A 209 -17.88 -2.00 11.04
CA ASP A 209 -18.26 -3.16 10.24
C ASP A 209 -18.92 -4.29 11.05
N LEU A 210 -18.64 -4.42 12.35
CA LEU A 210 -19.29 -5.41 13.23
C LEU A 210 -20.72 -5.01 13.61
N GLY A 211 -21.08 -3.72 13.49
CA GLY A 211 -22.44 -3.23 13.75
C GLY A 211 -23.41 -3.41 12.57
N ASN A 212 -22.95 -3.89 11.41
CA ASN A 212 -23.74 -4.05 10.18
C ASN A 212 -23.81 -5.51 9.67
N SER A 213 -23.44 -6.51 10.50
CA SER A 213 -23.57 -7.95 10.19
C SER A 213 -24.72 -8.57 10.95
#